data_AF-A0A852VR48-F1
#
_entry.id   AF-A0A852VR48-F1
#
_cell.length_a   1.000
_cell.length_b   1.000
_cell.length_c   1.000
_cell.angle_alpha   90.00
_cell.angle_beta   90.00
_cell.angle_gamma   90.00
#
_symmetry.space_group_name_H-M   'P 1'
#
loop_
_entity.id
_entity.type
_entity.pdbx_description
1 polymer ?
#
loop_
_entity_poly.entity_id
_entity_poly.type
_entity_poly.pdbx_seq_one_letter_code
_entity_poly.pdbx_strand_id
1 'polypeptide(L)'
;MTPATGTVADRDALTGGPLGTYVEDPQFEALKRWAKTSDFPDPVRWGEVEAVILADPPPARDQMDPMLRKNDRVRSLVGYLIALPMVVVTFGSPLVVLGFVISRVVLDRSVPEDSWWFVLLRIEFFAAIVISVFPILMWWTTRRRARMDLLLSGGSSAASFASVGLLFTTPRAGGWSAFAFYALIAAVAGLVVFVFMLVKARPGIRRPWRERWREITPEEKWYRGSRAGVLEELAQRGLVSTSDTTAMTGMPLRTWHELDENSPQAWVARDRPGA
;
A
#
# COMPACT_ATOMS: atom_id res chain seq x y z
N MET A 1 -18.13 -26.80 -27.94
CA MET A 1 -17.86 -26.00 -26.72
C MET A 1 -16.93 -26.81 -25.85
N THR A 2 -15.65 -26.50 -25.91
CA THR A 2 -14.57 -27.22 -25.21
C THR A 2 -14.29 -26.47 -23.91
N PRO A 3 -14.29 -27.12 -22.74
CA PRO A 3 -13.96 -26.45 -21.49
C PRO A 3 -12.51 -26.00 -21.55
N ALA A 4 -12.27 -24.72 -21.24
CA ALA A 4 -10.93 -24.17 -21.17
C ALA A 4 -10.16 -24.86 -20.04
N THR A 5 -9.16 -25.66 -20.42
CA THR A 5 -8.20 -26.28 -19.53
C THR A 5 -7.29 -25.17 -18.97
N GLY A 6 -7.71 -24.56 -17.87
CA GLY A 6 -6.86 -23.66 -17.10
C GLY A 6 -5.63 -24.42 -16.62
N THR A 7 -4.46 -24.02 -17.13
CA THR A 7 -3.17 -24.59 -16.77
C THR A 7 -2.88 -24.35 -15.29
N VAL A 8 -2.53 -25.42 -14.58
CA VAL A 8 -2.18 -25.45 -13.14
C VAL A 8 -1.12 -24.41 -12.76
N ALA A 9 -0.29 -23.97 -13.70
CA ALA A 9 0.76 -22.97 -13.50
C ALA A 9 0.27 -21.57 -13.09
N ASP A 10 -1.00 -21.22 -13.32
CA ASP A 10 -1.54 -19.89 -12.97
C ASP A 10 -2.10 -19.83 -11.53
N ARG A 11 -2.23 -20.98 -10.86
CA ARG A 11 -2.60 -21.04 -9.42
C ARG A 11 -1.43 -20.70 -8.50
N ASP A 12 -0.20 -20.95 -8.93
CA ASP A 12 1.00 -20.77 -8.10
C ASP A 12 1.44 -19.30 -8.00
N ALA A 13 1.02 -18.44 -8.93
CA ALA A 13 1.35 -17.02 -8.88
C ALA A 13 0.53 -16.23 -7.84
N LEU A 14 -0.66 -16.73 -7.48
CA LEU A 14 -1.55 -16.11 -6.48
C LEU A 14 -1.35 -16.65 -5.06
N THR A 15 -0.74 -17.84 -4.91
CA THR A 15 -0.39 -18.43 -3.61
C THR A 15 0.96 -17.96 -3.05
N GLY A 16 1.72 -17.18 -3.83
CA GLY A 16 2.97 -16.54 -3.39
C GLY A 16 2.82 -15.49 -2.27
N GLY A 17 1.62 -15.25 -1.76
CA GLY A 17 1.40 -14.58 -0.48
C GLY A 17 1.89 -15.42 0.71
N PRO A 18 1.95 -14.88 1.94
CA PRO A 18 2.27 -15.65 3.16
C PRO A 18 1.34 -16.85 3.42
N LEU A 19 0.32 -17.08 2.58
CA LEU A 19 -0.64 -18.18 2.65
C LEU A 19 -0.10 -19.50 2.06
N GLY A 20 0.91 -19.47 1.20
CA GLY A 20 1.40 -20.67 0.50
C GLY A 20 1.99 -21.77 1.41
N THR A 21 2.35 -21.45 2.66
CA THR A 21 2.86 -22.43 3.64
C THR A 21 1.79 -22.96 4.60
N TYR A 22 0.58 -22.39 4.61
CA TYR A 22 -0.52 -22.85 5.47
C TYR A 22 -1.44 -23.87 4.80
N VAL A 23 -1.21 -24.17 3.52
CA VAL A 23 -2.07 -25.04 2.68
C VAL A 23 -2.12 -26.50 3.18
N GLU A 24 -1.17 -26.92 4.02
CA GLU A 24 -1.14 -28.27 4.58
C GLU A 24 -1.66 -28.37 6.03
N ASP A 25 -2.09 -27.26 6.64
CA ASP A 25 -2.63 -27.29 8.00
C ASP A 25 -4.12 -27.72 7.98
N PRO A 26 -4.48 -28.88 8.53
CA PRO A 26 -5.86 -29.36 8.57
C PRO A 26 -6.81 -28.39 9.28
N GLN A 27 -6.31 -27.63 10.27
CA GLN A 27 -7.10 -26.65 11.02
C GLN A 27 -7.42 -25.43 10.14
N PHE A 28 -6.44 -24.95 9.37
CA PHE A 28 -6.63 -23.86 8.43
C PHE A 28 -7.66 -24.22 7.35
N GLU A 29 -7.57 -25.42 6.78
CA GLU A 29 -8.55 -25.91 5.80
C GLU A 29 -9.94 -26.16 6.41
N ALA A 30 -10.00 -26.55 7.68
CA ALA A 30 -11.27 -26.66 8.41
C ALA A 30 -11.93 -25.28 8.58
N LEU A 31 -11.17 -24.25 8.95
CA LEU A 31 -11.66 -22.87 9.06
C LEU A 31 -12.14 -22.32 7.72
N LYS A 32 -11.42 -22.57 6.62
CA LYS A 32 -11.87 -22.17 5.28
C LYS A 32 -13.15 -22.89 4.89
N ARG A 33 -13.25 -24.20 5.14
CA ARG A 33 -14.46 -24.98 4.88
C ARG A 33 -15.64 -24.46 5.70
N TRP A 34 -15.42 -24.18 6.98
CA TRP A 34 -16.42 -23.54 7.86
C TRP A 34 -16.87 -22.19 7.30
N ALA A 35 -15.95 -21.31 6.91
CA ALA A 35 -16.28 -20.01 6.33
C ALA A 35 -17.04 -20.13 5.01
N LYS A 36 -16.77 -21.18 4.23
CA LYS A 36 -17.47 -21.47 2.99
C LYS A 36 -18.90 -21.97 3.21
N THR A 37 -19.14 -22.80 4.20
CA THR A 37 -20.43 -23.49 4.40
C THR A 37 -21.35 -22.86 5.45
N SER A 38 -20.82 -22.03 6.34
CA SER A 38 -21.61 -21.48 7.45
C SER A 38 -22.55 -20.38 6.99
N ASP A 39 -23.73 -20.31 7.59
CA ASP A 39 -24.66 -19.21 7.39
C ASP A 39 -24.29 -18.05 8.30
N PHE A 40 -24.05 -16.88 7.70
CA PHE A 40 -23.73 -15.65 8.43
C PHE A 40 -24.96 -14.73 8.43
N PRO A 41 -25.23 -14.04 9.55
CA PRO A 41 -26.28 -13.02 9.58
C PRO A 41 -25.93 -11.86 8.63
N ASP A 42 -26.95 -11.13 8.15
CA ASP A 42 -26.78 -9.87 7.42
C ASP A 42 -27.26 -8.71 8.32
N PRO A 43 -26.37 -7.81 8.80
CA PRO A 43 -24.93 -7.77 8.53
C PRO A 43 -24.12 -8.83 9.30
N VAL A 44 -22.97 -9.22 8.72
CA VAL A 44 -22.03 -10.18 9.32
C VAL A 44 -21.52 -9.63 10.65
N ARG A 45 -21.54 -10.46 11.70
CA ARG A 45 -20.99 -10.13 13.03
C ARG A 45 -19.51 -10.50 13.10
N TRP A 46 -18.65 -9.54 12.80
CA TRP A 46 -17.21 -9.74 12.67
C TRP A 46 -16.53 -10.17 13.97
N GLY A 47 -17.01 -9.71 15.12
CA GLY A 47 -16.55 -10.16 16.43
C GLY A 47 -16.77 -11.66 16.65
N GLU A 48 -17.91 -12.20 16.19
CA GLU A 48 -18.20 -13.64 16.27
C GLU A 48 -17.30 -14.44 15.32
N VAL A 49 -17.10 -13.95 14.09
CA VAL A 49 -16.17 -14.59 13.13
C VAL A 49 -14.76 -14.66 13.70
N GLU A 50 -14.26 -13.55 14.25
CA GLU A 50 -12.92 -13.54 14.85
C GLU A 50 -12.86 -14.44 16.09
N ALA A 51 -13.90 -14.48 16.92
CA ALA A 51 -13.95 -15.36 18.07
C ALA A 51 -13.85 -16.84 17.68
N VAL A 52 -14.51 -17.26 16.59
CA VAL A 52 -14.39 -18.64 16.06
C VAL A 52 -12.96 -18.93 15.61
N ILE A 53 -12.34 -18.03 14.85
CA ILE A 53 -10.96 -18.20 14.38
C ILE A 53 -9.98 -18.28 15.56
N LEU A 54 -10.20 -17.48 16.60
CA LEU A 54 -9.35 -17.45 17.80
C LEU A 54 -9.61 -18.60 18.77
N ALA A 55 -10.76 -19.26 18.67
CA ALA A 55 -11.11 -20.43 19.49
C ALA A 55 -10.31 -21.66 19.08
N ASP A 56 -9.90 -21.75 17.81
CA ASP A 56 -9.03 -22.84 17.35
C ASP A 56 -7.62 -22.66 17.92
N PRO A 57 -7.10 -23.66 18.64
CA PRO A 57 -5.75 -23.60 19.20
C PRO A 57 -4.75 -23.64 18.04
N PRO A 58 -3.73 -22.76 18.06
CA PRO A 58 -2.74 -22.77 17.00
C PRO A 58 -1.91 -24.06 17.11
N PRO A 59 -1.22 -24.49 16.04
CA PRO A 59 -0.36 -25.67 16.04
C PRO A 59 0.70 -25.62 17.15
N ALA A 60 1.40 -26.73 17.42
CA ALA A 60 2.50 -26.67 18.36
C ALA A 60 3.64 -25.77 17.82
N ARG A 61 4.35 -25.04 18.70
CA ARG A 61 5.36 -24.03 18.29
C ARG A 61 6.48 -24.59 17.41
N ASP A 62 6.85 -25.85 17.65
CA ASP A 62 7.82 -26.64 16.89
C ASP A 62 7.35 -26.91 15.45
N GLN A 63 6.05 -26.94 15.19
CA GLN A 63 5.46 -27.08 13.85
C GLN A 63 5.37 -25.71 13.13
N MET A 64 5.22 -24.61 13.88
CA MET A 64 5.18 -23.25 13.31
C MET A 64 6.55 -22.70 12.90
N ASP A 65 7.60 -22.96 13.69
CA ASP A 65 8.93 -22.37 13.48
C ASP A 65 9.59 -22.74 12.11
N PRO A 66 9.52 -24.00 11.61
CA PRO A 66 10.08 -24.34 10.30
C PRO A 66 9.32 -23.72 9.12
N MET A 67 7.99 -23.55 9.23
CA MET A 67 7.17 -22.89 8.20
C MET A 67 7.49 -21.40 8.09
N LEU A 68 7.83 -20.75 9.21
CA LEU A 68 8.06 -19.31 9.28
C LEU A 68 9.51 -18.90 8.95
N ARG A 69 10.52 -19.69 9.35
CA ARG A 69 11.93 -19.26 9.27
C ARG A 69 12.54 -19.25 7.88
N LYS A 70 12.16 -20.18 7.01
CA LYS A 70 12.93 -20.43 5.77
C LYS A 70 12.63 -19.41 4.66
N ASN A 71 11.39 -18.92 4.58
CA ASN A 71 10.98 -17.97 3.54
C ASN A 71 10.97 -16.50 4.01
N ASP A 72 10.76 -16.22 5.30
CA ASP A 72 10.65 -14.82 5.77
C ASP A 72 11.97 -14.04 5.67
N ARG A 73 13.12 -14.66 5.92
CA ARG A 73 14.41 -13.94 5.85
C ARG A 73 14.76 -13.52 4.43
N VAL A 74 14.68 -14.46 3.49
CA VAL A 74 14.99 -14.20 2.08
C VAL A 74 13.96 -13.23 1.49
N ARG A 75 12.67 -13.43 1.76
CA ARG A 75 11.61 -12.54 1.27
C ARG A 75 11.67 -11.15 1.89
N SER A 76 11.94 -11.04 3.20
CA SER A 76 12.10 -9.71 3.81
C SER A 76 13.33 -9.01 3.25
N LEU A 77 14.46 -9.70 3.06
CA LEU A 77 15.66 -9.12 2.49
C LEU A 77 15.45 -8.65 1.04
N VAL A 78 14.83 -9.48 0.20
CA VAL A 78 14.46 -9.10 -1.18
C VAL A 78 13.45 -7.95 -1.17
N GLY A 79 12.46 -8.01 -0.28
CA GLY A 79 11.48 -6.95 -0.08
C GLY A 79 12.13 -5.62 0.30
N TYR A 80 13.08 -5.63 1.24
CA TYR A 80 13.85 -4.44 1.62
C TYR A 80 14.76 -3.96 0.50
N LEU A 81 15.42 -4.87 -0.23
CA LEU A 81 16.29 -4.52 -1.37
C LEU A 81 15.53 -3.87 -2.53
N ILE A 82 14.25 -4.20 -2.73
CA ILE A 82 13.39 -3.58 -3.74
C ILE A 82 12.73 -2.30 -3.19
N ALA A 83 12.23 -2.35 -1.95
CA ALA A 83 11.52 -1.24 -1.33
C ALA A 83 12.44 -0.05 -1.05
N LEU A 84 13.69 -0.29 -0.64
CA LEU A 84 14.64 0.77 -0.31
C LEU A 84 14.95 1.68 -1.50
N PRO A 85 15.38 1.20 -2.68
CA PRO A 85 15.60 2.07 -3.84
C PRO A 85 14.30 2.73 -4.30
N MET A 86 13.15 2.04 -4.23
CA MET A 86 11.86 2.68 -4.52
C MET A 86 11.58 3.84 -3.56
N VAL A 87 11.80 3.67 -2.26
CA VAL A 87 11.63 4.73 -1.25
C VAL A 87 12.64 5.86 -1.51
N VAL A 88 13.90 5.55 -1.78
CA VAL A 88 14.93 6.55 -2.08
C VAL A 88 14.57 7.33 -3.34
N VAL A 89 14.10 6.68 -4.40
CA VAL A 89 13.67 7.37 -5.63
C VAL A 89 12.41 8.19 -5.37
N THR A 90 11.41 7.62 -4.68
CA THR A 90 10.11 8.27 -4.47
C THR A 90 10.22 9.48 -3.53
N PHE A 91 10.95 9.36 -2.42
CA PHE A 91 11.10 10.42 -1.43
C PHE A 91 12.31 11.31 -1.68
N GLY A 92 13.37 10.75 -2.27
CA GLY A 92 14.60 11.46 -2.56
C GLY A 92 14.49 12.31 -3.83
N SER A 93 13.72 11.90 -4.84
CA SER A 93 13.67 12.63 -6.12
C SER A 93 13.33 14.12 -5.97
N PRO A 94 12.27 14.53 -5.24
CA PRO A 94 11.96 15.95 -5.07
C PRO A 94 13.06 16.71 -4.32
N LEU A 95 13.73 16.06 -3.36
CA LEU A 95 14.83 16.63 -2.59
C LEU A 95 16.11 16.74 -3.41
N VAL A 96 16.38 15.75 -4.28
CA VAL A 96 17.51 15.74 -5.21
C VAL A 96 17.33 16.85 -6.24
N VAL A 97 16.13 17.00 -6.80
CA VAL A 97 15.80 18.11 -7.71
C VAL A 97 15.98 19.44 -7.01
N LEU A 98 15.42 19.62 -5.81
CA LEU A 98 15.56 20.87 -5.05
C LEU A 98 17.02 21.15 -4.70
N GLY A 99 17.77 20.16 -4.22
CA GLY A 99 19.18 20.27 -3.90
C GLY A 99 20.03 20.61 -5.13
N PHE A 100 19.68 20.05 -6.29
CA PHE A 100 20.31 20.38 -7.55
C PHE A 100 20.01 21.83 -7.94
N VAL A 101 18.75 22.25 -7.89
CA VAL A 101 18.34 23.63 -8.15
C VAL A 101 19.09 24.58 -7.22
N ILE A 102 19.14 24.32 -5.91
CA ILE A 102 19.92 25.13 -4.96
C ILE A 102 21.41 25.16 -5.36
N SER A 103 22.02 23.99 -5.57
CA SER A 103 23.46 23.91 -5.88
C SER A 103 23.85 24.62 -7.17
N ARG A 104 22.92 24.71 -8.14
CA ARG A 104 23.19 25.33 -9.43
C ARG A 104 22.73 26.77 -9.47
N VAL A 105 21.59 27.10 -8.90
CA VAL A 105 20.96 28.44 -8.89
C VAL A 105 21.60 29.34 -7.84
N VAL A 106 21.79 28.84 -6.63
CA VAL A 106 22.30 29.65 -5.50
C VAL A 106 23.83 29.68 -5.48
N LEU A 107 24.51 28.57 -5.80
CA LEU A 107 25.98 28.49 -5.77
C LEU A 107 26.64 28.83 -7.13
N ASP A 108 25.85 29.34 -8.07
CA ASP A 108 26.26 29.83 -9.39
C ASP A 108 27.16 28.90 -10.23
N ARG A 109 26.94 27.58 -10.10
CA ARG A 109 27.65 26.58 -10.89
C ARG A 109 26.98 26.40 -12.24
N SER A 110 27.50 27.02 -13.30
CA SER A 110 27.03 26.78 -14.67
C SER A 110 27.17 25.30 -15.06
N VAL A 111 26.10 24.73 -15.61
CA VAL A 111 26.10 23.39 -16.24
C VAL A 111 26.02 23.61 -17.74
N PRO A 112 26.97 23.12 -18.55
CA PRO A 112 26.84 23.16 -20.00
C PRO A 112 25.54 22.45 -20.43
N GLU A 113 24.77 23.06 -21.32
CA GLU A 113 23.49 22.51 -21.80
C GLU A 113 23.68 21.12 -22.45
N ASP A 114 24.86 20.86 -23.03
CA ASP A 114 25.22 19.59 -23.68
C ASP A 114 25.73 18.51 -22.71
N SER A 115 25.76 18.80 -21.40
CA SER A 115 26.24 17.83 -20.41
C SER A 115 25.20 16.74 -20.13
N TRP A 116 25.67 15.53 -19.85
CA TRP A 116 24.84 14.40 -19.39
C TRP A 116 23.99 14.73 -18.15
N TRP A 117 24.41 15.71 -17.35
CA TRP A 117 23.64 16.25 -16.23
C TRP A 117 22.30 16.84 -16.64
N PHE A 118 22.22 17.47 -17.81
CA PHE A 118 20.97 18.04 -18.32
C PHE A 118 19.94 16.96 -18.67
N VAL A 119 20.43 15.83 -19.20
CA VAL A 119 19.59 14.64 -19.49
C VAL A 119 19.09 14.01 -18.19
N LEU A 120 19.96 13.85 -17.19
CA LEU A 120 19.56 13.32 -15.89
C LEU A 120 18.52 14.20 -15.19
N LEU A 121 18.66 15.52 -15.25
CA LEU A 121 17.65 16.43 -14.71
C LEU A 121 16.29 16.24 -15.35
N ARG A 122 16.23 16.07 -16.68
CA ARG A 122 14.97 15.83 -17.39
C ARG A 122 14.32 14.52 -16.93
N ILE A 123 15.12 13.46 -16.80
CA ILE A 123 14.65 12.15 -16.29
C ILE A 123 14.10 12.32 -14.87
N GLU A 124 14.81 13.05 -14.02
CA GLU A 124 14.43 13.26 -12.63
C GLU A 124 13.14 14.09 -12.49
N PHE A 125 12.99 15.16 -13.28
CA PHE A 125 11.74 15.93 -13.32
C PHE A 125 10.56 15.10 -13.82
N PHE A 126 10.78 14.25 -14.83
CA PHE A 126 9.74 13.34 -15.31
C PHE A 126 9.37 12.30 -14.25
N ALA A 127 10.37 11.74 -13.56
CA ALA A 127 10.15 10.84 -12.43
C ALA A 127 9.35 11.53 -11.32
N ALA A 128 9.67 12.77 -10.96
CA ALA A 128 8.93 13.54 -9.96
C ALA A 128 7.45 13.73 -10.33
N ILE A 129 7.13 13.96 -11.61
CA ILE A 129 5.74 14.04 -12.09
C ILE A 129 5.03 12.69 -11.93
N VAL A 130 5.66 11.60 -12.38
CA VAL A 130 5.08 10.24 -12.27
C VAL A 130 4.86 9.86 -10.81
N ILE A 131 5.84 10.13 -9.94
CA ILE A 131 5.77 9.90 -8.50
C ILE A 131 4.65 10.73 -7.87
N SER A 132 4.42 11.96 -8.32
CA SER A 132 3.34 12.82 -7.79
C SER A 132 1.95 12.23 -8.05
N VAL A 133 1.76 11.50 -9.15
CA VAL A 133 0.48 10.88 -9.52
C VAL A 133 0.33 9.48 -8.89
N PHE A 134 1.43 8.80 -8.56
CA PHE A 134 1.44 7.45 -7.99
C PHE A 134 0.50 7.25 -6.78
N PRO A 135 0.38 8.19 -5.82
CA PRO A 135 -0.60 8.06 -4.73
C PRO A 135 -2.03 7.82 -5.22
N ILE A 136 -2.46 8.42 -6.34
CA ILE A 136 -3.81 8.20 -6.88
C ILE A 136 -4.02 6.74 -7.28
N LEU A 137 -3.01 6.10 -7.87
CA LEU A 137 -3.06 4.69 -8.24
C LEU A 137 -3.19 3.80 -6.99
N MET A 138 -2.40 4.10 -5.95
CA MET A 138 -2.46 3.38 -4.66
C MET A 138 -3.78 3.63 -3.91
N TRP A 139 -4.35 4.82 -4.07
CA TRP A 139 -5.68 5.11 -3.53
C TRP A 139 -6.77 4.37 -4.29
N TRP A 140 -6.63 4.13 -5.60
CA TRP A 140 -7.64 3.38 -6.34
C TRP A 140 -7.79 1.95 -5.80
N THR A 141 -6.69 1.33 -5.36
CA THR A 141 -6.69 -0.04 -4.82
C THR A 141 -7.18 -0.10 -3.38
N THR A 142 -6.80 0.86 -2.54
CA THR A 142 -7.10 0.81 -1.09
C THR A 142 -8.28 1.68 -0.65
N ARG A 143 -8.68 2.66 -1.48
CA ARG A 143 -9.67 3.72 -1.21
C ARG A 143 -9.42 4.52 0.08
N ARG A 144 -8.24 4.41 0.68
CA ARG A 144 -7.85 5.02 1.95
C ARG A 144 -6.60 5.88 1.76
N ARG A 145 -6.44 6.91 2.60
CA ARG A 145 -5.21 7.72 2.66
C ARG A 145 -4.27 7.18 3.71
N ALA A 146 -3.01 6.94 3.35
CA ALA A 146 -1.94 6.84 4.33
C ALA A 146 -1.36 8.23 4.63
N ARG A 147 -0.90 8.43 5.87
CA ARG A 147 -0.16 9.66 6.23
C ARG A 147 1.06 9.86 5.34
N MET A 148 1.68 8.75 4.94
CA MET A 148 2.85 8.73 4.07
C MET A 148 2.52 9.30 2.68
N ASP A 149 1.35 8.99 2.13
CA ASP A 149 0.91 9.53 0.83
C ASP A 149 0.69 11.04 0.89
N LEU A 150 0.14 11.54 2.00
CA LEU A 150 -0.04 12.97 2.24
C LEU A 150 1.29 13.70 2.42
N LEU A 151 2.22 13.11 3.20
CA LEU A 151 3.56 13.68 3.38
C LEU A 151 4.33 13.69 2.06
N LEU A 152 4.20 12.63 1.26
CA LEU A 152 4.86 12.52 -0.04
C LEU A 152 4.31 13.54 -1.04
N SER A 153 2.99 13.57 -1.25
CA SER A 153 2.36 14.52 -2.19
C SER A 153 2.52 15.98 -1.75
N GLY A 154 2.31 16.26 -0.47
CA GLY A 154 2.50 17.60 0.10
C GLY A 154 3.96 18.06 0.11
N GLY A 155 4.86 17.19 0.55
CA GLY A 155 6.31 17.47 0.58
C GLY A 155 6.90 17.64 -0.82
N SER A 156 6.52 16.78 -1.77
CA SER A 156 6.94 16.91 -3.17
C SER A 156 6.41 18.20 -3.80
N SER A 157 5.12 18.51 -3.59
CA SER A 157 4.52 19.75 -4.10
C SER A 157 5.24 20.99 -3.56
N ALA A 158 5.52 21.01 -2.25
CA ALA A 158 6.26 22.10 -1.61
C ALA A 158 7.68 22.25 -2.16
N ALA A 159 8.42 21.15 -2.32
CA ALA A 159 9.77 21.16 -2.89
C ALA A 159 9.78 21.64 -4.36
N SER A 160 8.78 21.24 -5.14
CA SER A 160 8.61 21.69 -6.52
C SER A 160 8.25 23.18 -6.59
N PHE A 161 7.34 23.69 -5.76
CA PHE A 161 7.05 25.13 -5.68
C PHE A 161 8.28 25.95 -5.25
N ALA A 162 9.06 25.47 -4.30
CA ALA A 162 10.31 26.12 -3.90
C ALA A 162 11.31 26.18 -5.06
N SER A 163 11.43 25.09 -5.83
CA SER A 163 12.27 25.03 -7.02
C SER A 163 11.81 26.03 -8.10
N VAL A 164 10.50 26.13 -8.32
CA VAL A 164 9.89 27.14 -9.22
C VAL A 164 10.27 28.55 -8.77
N GLY A 165 10.07 28.87 -7.49
CA GLY A 165 10.41 30.19 -6.94
C GLY A 165 11.87 30.56 -7.15
N LEU A 166 12.79 29.64 -6.82
CA LEU A 166 14.23 29.84 -7.04
C LEU A 166 14.56 30.08 -8.51
N LEU A 167 13.99 29.27 -9.42
CA LEU A 167 14.22 29.39 -10.85
C LEU A 167 13.70 30.71 -11.45
N PHE A 168 12.58 31.23 -10.95
CA PHE A 168 12.03 32.52 -11.41
C PHE A 168 12.77 33.73 -10.82
N THR A 169 13.36 33.60 -9.63
CA THR A 169 14.07 34.72 -8.97
C THR A 169 15.51 34.93 -9.47
N THR A 170 16.08 33.98 -10.22
CA THR A 170 17.46 34.07 -10.70
C THR A 170 17.49 34.32 -12.20
N PRO A 171 17.97 35.50 -12.65
CA PRO A 171 18.06 35.81 -14.07
C PRO A 171 19.06 34.88 -14.76
N ARG A 172 18.57 33.96 -15.60
CA ARG A 172 19.41 33.03 -16.38
C ARG A 172 18.98 32.97 -17.83
N ALA A 173 19.98 32.86 -18.71
CA ALA A 173 19.79 32.52 -20.11
C ALA A 173 19.66 30.98 -20.28
N GLY A 174 18.99 30.55 -21.35
CA GLY A 174 18.98 29.13 -21.78
C GLY A 174 17.81 28.28 -21.29
N GLY A 175 17.94 26.95 -21.44
CA GLY A 175 16.90 25.92 -21.24
C GLY A 175 16.28 25.79 -19.82
N TRP A 176 16.59 26.70 -18.90
CA TRP A 176 16.05 26.75 -17.54
C TRP A 176 14.55 27.05 -17.47
N SER A 177 14.00 27.74 -18.47
CA SER A 177 12.55 27.98 -18.58
C SER A 177 11.76 26.67 -18.71
N ALA A 178 12.30 25.68 -19.41
CA ALA A 178 11.69 24.35 -19.53
C ALA A 178 11.67 23.62 -18.18
N PHE A 179 12.74 23.71 -17.39
CA PHE A 179 12.77 23.11 -16.05
C PHE A 179 11.83 23.82 -15.07
N ALA A 180 11.71 25.15 -15.15
CA ALA A 180 10.72 25.88 -14.37
C ALA A 180 9.30 25.42 -14.70
N PHE A 181 9.00 25.17 -15.98
CA PHE A 181 7.72 24.63 -16.41
C PHE A 181 7.48 23.20 -15.89
N TYR A 182 8.47 22.31 -15.95
CA TYR A 182 8.34 20.95 -15.39
C TYR A 182 8.16 20.97 -13.86
N ALA A 183 8.91 21.83 -13.17
CA ALA A 183 8.77 22.02 -11.74
C ALA A 183 7.36 22.51 -11.39
N LEU A 184 6.79 23.42 -12.20
CA LEU A 184 5.43 23.92 -12.02
C LEU A 184 4.39 22.81 -12.23
N ILE A 185 4.52 22.00 -13.28
CA ILE A 185 3.64 20.85 -13.51
C ILE A 185 3.68 19.89 -12.32
N ALA A 186 4.88 19.53 -11.85
CA ALA A 186 5.03 18.64 -10.70
C ALA A 186 4.42 19.24 -9.42
N ALA A 187 4.62 20.54 -9.19
CA ALA A 187 4.06 21.25 -8.05
C ALA A 187 2.53 21.23 -8.03
N VAL A 188 1.91 21.56 -9.18
CA VAL A 188 0.45 21.56 -9.35
C VAL A 188 -0.11 20.15 -9.26
N ALA A 189 0.52 19.16 -9.92
CA ALA A 189 0.08 17.77 -9.86
C ALA A 189 0.11 17.24 -8.41
N GLY A 190 1.22 17.45 -7.70
CA GLY A 190 1.35 17.07 -6.29
C GLY A 190 0.32 17.75 -5.39
N LEU A 191 0.02 19.03 -5.62
CA LEU A 191 -1.00 19.77 -4.86
C LEU A 191 -2.41 19.22 -5.13
N VAL A 192 -2.76 18.98 -6.40
CA VAL A 192 -4.06 18.41 -6.77
C VAL A 192 -4.23 17.03 -6.14
N VAL A 193 -3.20 16.17 -6.19
CA VAL A 193 -3.21 14.85 -5.55
C VAL A 193 -3.37 14.98 -4.03
N PHE A 194 -2.64 15.89 -3.40
CA PHE A 194 -2.73 16.13 -1.96
C PHE A 194 -4.14 16.55 -1.53
N VAL A 195 -4.73 17.55 -2.22
CA VAL A 195 -6.10 18.02 -1.98
C VAL A 195 -7.11 16.90 -2.24
N PHE A 196 -6.95 16.16 -3.33
CA PHE A 196 -7.77 15.01 -3.65
C PHE A 196 -7.77 13.97 -2.52
N MET A 197 -6.59 13.62 -1.99
CA MET A 197 -6.46 12.69 -0.86
C MET A 197 -7.10 13.22 0.43
N LEU A 198 -7.02 14.52 0.69
CA LEU A 198 -7.68 15.11 1.86
C LEU A 198 -9.21 15.06 1.77
N VAL A 199 -9.76 15.30 0.57
CA VAL A 199 -11.21 15.41 0.37
C VAL A 199 -11.88 14.05 0.11
N LYS A 200 -11.26 13.18 -0.69
CA LYS A 200 -11.89 11.94 -1.19
C LYS A 200 -11.43 10.68 -0.48
N ALA A 201 -10.22 10.65 0.06
CA ALA A 201 -9.69 9.42 0.65
C ALA A 201 -10.05 9.30 2.14
N ARG A 202 -10.56 8.13 2.54
CA ARG A 202 -10.90 7.84 3.94
C ARG A 202 -9.62 7.71 4.78
N PRO A 203 -9.58 8.21 6.02
CA PRO A 203 -8.43 7.97 6.90
C PRO A 203 -8.18 6.46 7.06
N GLY A 204 -6.94 6.03 6.85
CA GLY A 204 -6.54 4.65 7.14
C GLY A 204 -6.71 4.31 8.63
N ILE A 205 -6.92 3.03 8.93
CA ILE A 205 -6.99 2.52 10.31
C ILE A 205 -5.66 2.86 11.00
N ARG A 206 -5.73 3.66 12.07
CA ARG A 206 -4.56 4.11 12.82
C ARG A 206 -4.07 2.96 13.69
N ARG A 207 -3.07 2.21 13.24
CA ARG A 207 -2.31 1.37 14.17
C ARG A 207 -1.45 2.26 15.08
N PRO A 208 -1.46 2.07 16.40
CA PRO A 208 -0.50 2.69 17.30
C PRO A 208 0.93 2.44 16.80
N TRP A 209 1.80 3.47 16.85
CA TRP A 209 3.19 3.33 16.40
C TRP A 209 3.90 2.16 17.07
N ARG A 210 3.63 1.92 18.36
CA ARG A 210 4.18 0.80 19.13
C ARG A 210 3.82 -0.57 18.56
N GLU A 211 2.62 -0.74 18.02
CA GLU A 211 2.18 -2.00 17.40
C GLU A 211 2.82 -2.23 16.04
N ARG A 212 3.22 -1.16 15.35
CA ARG A 212 3.88 -1.25 14.04
C ARG A 212 5.26 -1.89 14.11
N TRP A 213 5.97 -1.68 15.22
CA TRP A 213 7.31 -2.20 15.47
C TRP A 213 7.33 -3.40 16.42
N ARG A 214 6.16 -3.86 16.88
CA ARG A 214 6.07 -5.05 17.71
C ARG A 214 6.44 -6.26 16.86
N GLU A 215 7.33 -7.10 17.39
CA GLU A 215 7.61 -8.39 16.79
C GLU A 215 6.34 -9.24 16.80
N ILE A 216 5.93 -9.70 15.62
CA ILE A 216 4.73 -10.52 15.46
C ILE A 216 5.09 -11.93 15.90
N THR A 217 4.41 -12.44 16.92
CA THR A 217 4.65 -13.81 17.41
C THR A 217 4.24 -14.84 16.35
N PRO A 218 4.85 -16.05 16.34
CA PRO A 218 4.44 -17.12 15.43
C PRO A 218 2.94 -17.42 15.47
N GLU A 219 2.37 -17.45 16.68
CA GLU A 219 0.94 -17.62 16.94
C GLU A 219 0.12 -16.50 16.26
N GLU A 220 0.53 -15.25 16.42
CA GLU A 220 -0.15 -14.12 15.79
C GLU A 220 -0.05 -14.16 14.25
N LYS A 221 1.06 -14.64 13.69
CA LYS A 221 1.18 -14.86 12.24
C LYS A 221 0.20 -15.93 11.76
N TRP A 222 0.08 -17.05 12.48
CA TRP A 222 -0.88 -18.11 12.18
C TRP A 222 -2.32 -17.57 12.19
N TYR A 223 -2.73 -16.88 13.26
CA TYR A 223 -4.07 -16.29 13.33
C TYR A 223 -4.35 -15.27 12.23
N ARG A 224 -3.35 -14.46 11.83
CA ARG A 224 -3.50 -13.54 10.69
C ARG A 224 -3.63 -14.29 9.36
N GLY A 225 -2.92 -15.39 9.18
CA GLY A 225 -3.07 -16.31 8.05
C GLY A 225 -4.49 -16.88 7.99
N SER A 226 -4.97 -17.45 9.10
CA SER A 226 -6.33 -17.99 9.25
C SER A 226 -7.40 -16.93 8.97
N ARG A 227 -7.23 -15.70 9.49
CA ARG A 227 -8.11 -14.56 9.17
C ARG A 227 -8.13 -14.23 7.68
N ALA A 228 -6.98 -14.20 7.02
CA ALA A 228 -6.91 -13.93 5.59
C ALA A 228 -7.62 -15.03 4.76
N GLY A 229 -7.41 -16.30 5.10
CA GLY A 229 -8.07 -17.42 4.43
C GLY A 229 -9.60 -17.40 4.61
N VAL A 230 -10.08 -17.13 5.81
CA VAL A 230 -11.53 -16.98 6.07
C VAL A 230 -12.10 -15.79 5.29
N LEU A 231 -11.45 -14.63 5.32
CA LEU A 231 -11.89 -13.45 4.57
C LEU A 231 -11.91 -13.66 3.06
N GLU A 232 -10.98 -14.44 2.52
CA GLU A 232 -10.95 -14.80 1.10
C GLU A 232 -12.21 -15.59 0.72
N GLU A 233 -12.57 -16.63 1.49
CA GLU A 233 -13.80 -17.41 1.25
C GLU A 233 -15.07 -16.55 1.41
N LEU A 234 -15.11 -15.65 2.41
CA LEU A 234 -16.23 -14.72 2.60
C LEU A 234 -16.34 -13.71 1.45
N ALA A 235 -15.22 -13.27 0.87
CA ALA A 235 -15.20 -12.38 -0.30
C ALA A 235 -15.68 -13.11 -1.55
N GLN A 236 -15.29 -14.37 -1.75
CA GLN A 236 -15.80 -15.21 -2.84
C GLN A 236 -17.32 -15.40 -2.75
N ARG A 237 -17.87 -15.43 -1.53
CA ARG A 237 -19.33 -15.46 -1.28
C ARG A 237 -20.02 -14.11 -1.46
N GLY A 238 -19.28 -13.04 -1.71
CA GLY A 238 -19.82 -11.68 -1.83
C GLY A 238 -20.29 -11.06 -0.51
N LEU A 239 -19.92 -11.63 0.64
CA LEU A 239 -20.27 -11.11 1.97
C LEU A 239 -19.36 -9.95 2.42
N VAL A 240 -18.19 -9.81 1.80
CA VAL A 240 -17.22 -8.75 2.07
C VAL A 240 -16.50 -8.33 0.79
N SER A 241 -16.21 -7.03 0.65
CA SER A 241 -15.47 -6.52 -0.50
C SER A 241 -13.98 -6.86 -0.40
N THR A 242 -13.30 -7.05 -1.54
CA THR A 242 -11.83 -7.27 -1.57
C THR A 242 -11.04 -6.11 -0.94
N SER A 243 -11.59 -4.90 -0.97
CA SER A 243 -10.96 -3.75 -0.32
C SER A 243 -11.05 -3.83 1.21
N ASP A 244 -12.16 -4.38 1.72
CA ASP A 244 -12.38 -4.56 3.15
C ASP A 244 -11.60 -5.76 3.68
N THR A 245 -11.47 -6.86 2.93
CA THR A 245 -10.63 -7.99 3.36
C THR A 245 -9.19 -7.57 3.61
N THR A 246 -8.63 -6.74 2.73
CA THR A 246 -7.26 -6.20 2.89
C THR A 246 -7.14 -5.35 4.16
N ALA A 247 -8.14 -4.50 4.44
CA ALA A 247 -8.16 -3.67 5.63
C ALA A 247 -8.32 -4.51 6.91
N MET A 248 -9.26 -5.45 6.90
CA MET A 248 -9.59 -6.33 8.02
C MET A 248 -8.46 -7.27 8.36
N THR A 249 -7.75 -7.84 7.38
CA THR A 249 -6.54 -8.65 7.61
C THR A 249 -5.45 -7.83 8.32
N GLY A 250 -5.46 -6.51 8.08
CA GLY A 250 -4.59 -5.55 8.73
C GLY A 250 -5.04 -5.06 10.11
N MET A 251 -6.14 -5.53 10.69
CA MET A 251 -6.54 -5.09 12.03
C MET A 251 -5.84 -5.94 13.11
N PRO A 252 -5.53 -5.38 14.30
CA PRO A 252 -5.01 -6.17 15.41
C PRO A 252 -5.91 -7.37 15.74
N LEU A 253 -5.38 -8.40 16.38
CA LEU A 253 -6.21 -9.50 16.87
C LEU A 253 -7.19 -8.98 17.94
N ARG A 254 -8.39 -9.56 17.98
CA ARG A 254 -9.50 -9.23 18.91
C ARG A 254 -10.08 -7.84 18.71
N THR A 255 -9.98 -7.26 17.51
CA THR A 255 -10.52 -5.91 17.21
C THR A 255 -11.64 -5.92 16.17
N TRP A 256 -12.02 -7.08 15.64
CA TRP A 256 -13.11 -7.15 14.66
C TRP A 256 -14.47 -6.81 15.27
N HIS A 257 -14.66 -6.99 16.58
CA HIS A 257 -15.87 -6.53 17.27
C HIS A 257 -16.10 -5.01 17.14
N GLU A 258 -15.04 -4.21 17.02
CA GLU A 258 -15.15 -2.76 16.80
C GLU A 258 -15.81 -2.44 15.45
N LEU A 259 -15.73 -3.36 14.48
CA LEU A 259 -16.42 -3.21 13.19
C LEU A 259 -17.93 -3.38 13.33
N ASP A 260 -18.38 -4.19 14.29
CA ASP A 260 -19.80 -4.42 14.55
C ASP A 260 -20.44 -3.19 15.21
N GLU A 261 -19.76 -2.62 16.21
CA GLU A 261 -20.22 -1.42 16.93
C GLU A 261 -20.28 -0.18 16.03
N ASN A 262 -19.37 -0.08 15.07
CA ASN A 262 -19.30 1.04 14.13
C ASN A 262 -20.14 0.83 12.85
N SER A 263 -20.91 -0.26 12.75
CA SER A 263 -21.65 -0.62 11.53
C SER A 263 -23.11 -0.99 11.76
N PRO A 264 -24.05 -0.02 11.76
CA PRO A 264 -25.45 -0.37 11.55
C PRO A 264 -25.76 -0.60 10.06
N GLN A 265 -25.17 0.18 9.13
CA GLN A 265 -25.59 0.23 7.70
C GLN A 265 -24.52 0.78 6.72
N ALA A 266 -23.33 1.16 7.20
CA ALA A 266 -22.42 2.01 6.42
C ALA A 266 -21.58 1.30 5.33
N TRP A 267 -21.48 -0.03 5.37
CA TRP A 267 -20.60 -0.79 4.46
C TRP A 267 -21.34 -1.54 3.35
N VAL A 268 -22.56 -2.02 3.61
CA VAL A 268 -23.33 -2.83 2.64
C VAL A 268 -24.11 -1.97 1.63
N ALA A 269 -24.48 -0.74 1.98
CA ALA A 269 -25.41 0.07 1.17
C ALA A 269 -24.78 0.92 0.06
N ARG A 270 -23.45 1.01 -0.08
CA ARG A 270 -22.81 1.98 -1.02
C ARG A 270 -22.19 1.41 -2.28
N ASP A 271 -21.94 0.10 -2.34
CA ASP A 271 -21.28 -0.54 -3.49
C ASP A 271 -22.20 -1.53 -4.24
N ARG A 272 -23.52 -1.49 -4.03
CA ARG A 272 -24.47 -2.10 -4.97
C ARG A 272 -24.74 -1.11 -6.11
N PRO A 273 -24.15 -1.26 -7.31
CA PRO A 273 -24.68 -0.59 -8.49
C PRO A 273 -26.07 -1.17 -8.77
N GLY A 274 -27.13 -0.49 -8.32
CA GLY A 274 -28.52 -0.88 -8.60
C GLY A 274 -29.50 -0.89 -7.43
N ALA A 275 -29.19 -0.21 -6.31
CA ALA A 275 -30.20 0.16 -5.31
C ALA A 275 -30.46 1.68 -5.39
#